data_AF-A0AAJ5JYB7-F1
#
_entry.id   AF-A0AAJ5JYB7-F1
#
_cell.length_a   1.000
_cell.length_b   1.000
_cell.length_c   1.000
_cell.angle_alpha   90.00
_cell.angle_beta   90.00
_cell.angle_gamma   90.00
#
_symmetry.space_group_name_H-M   'P 1'
#
loop_
_entity.id
_entity.type
_entity.pdbx_description
1 polymer ?
#
loop_
_entity_poly.entity_id
_entity_poly.type
_entity_poly.pdbx_seq_one_letter_code
_entity_poly.pdbx_strand_id
1 'polypeptide(L)'
;MNKTLTAALALSAGLLAGCTMTGPGNLKVHEALLYGGTQERIVWVYGNLGQSAQSSVKLGGTAVDLRAQVEDPLAVAGTLSVNGKATYRLPTTPITPKLSVTRDTRGLFNVAMNEGGSAVYYTDGRTWTRLNAGSGSGVSGTAVGGLRGAGNLTDTEADALGTALLNQGPLAVAVLNEAAVPDRPLTVEPQPGEYLRTALYVLPGVPTVAATTGTVTTTPGTPAPTSNPGGRVTFTELASGSNANASTSAVQVATTQAAVNALYNLAYGRQTGVPNVPGLTGGETVVGVFLGQRPTGGYGVQVTGASAQGGVLTLTVAITAPGPGSITTQALTSPWTIVRVPGTYRDVRVVDPQGRPFQTGAGGEAR
;
A
#
# COMPACT_ATOMS: atom_id res chain seq x y z
N MET A 1 -20.06 52.75 -63.47
CA MET A 1 -20.21 51.85 -62.31
C MET A 1 -19.58 50.50 -62.65
N ASN A 2 -18.82 49.96 -61.69
CA ASN A 2 -18.31 48.58 -61.57
C ASN A 2 -17.11 48.20 -62.46
N LYS A 3 -15.86 48.47 -62.02
CA LYS A 3 -14.98 47.68 -61.11
C LYS A 3 -14.60 46.28 -61.61
N THR A 4 -13.37 46.22 -62.11
CA THR A 4 -12.46 45.07 -62.19
C THR A 4 -12.25 44.40 -60.82
N LEU A 5 -12.10 43.08 -60.81
CA LEU A 5 -11.39 42.36 -59.75
C LEU A 5 -10.81 41.04 -60.29
N THR A 6 -9.51 41.11 -60.54
CA THR A 6 -8.61 40.00 -60.83
C THR A 6 -8.40 39.18 -59.56
N ALA A 7 -8.60 37.87 -59.64
CA ALA A 7 -8.34 36.94 -58.55
C ALA A 7 -6.83 36.77 -58.35
N ALA A 8 -6.33 37.13 -57.16
CA ALA A 8 -5.00 36.78 -56.69
C ALA A 8 -5.14 35.63 -55.68
N LEU A 9 -4.71 34.42 -56.06
CA LEU A 9 -4.50 33.31 -55.14
C LEU A 9 -3.27 33.64 -54.27
N ALA A 10 -3.50 33.99 -53.01
CA ALA A 10 -2.46 34.00 -52.00
C ALA A 10 -2.38 32.60 -51.35
N LEU A 11 -1.38 31.81 -51.73
CA LEU A 11 -0.97 30.64 -50.96
C LEU A 11 -0.36 31.12 -49.64
N SER A 12 -1.15 31.07 -48.57
CA SER A 12 -0.64 31.19 -47.21
C SER A 12 0.05 29.87 -46.83
N ALA A 13 1.37 29.81 -47.01
CA ALA A 13 2.21 28.82 -46.36
C ALA A 13 2.14 29.05 -44.84
N GLY A 14 1.32 28.26 -44.15
CA GLY A 14 1.30 28.24 -42.69
C GLY A 14 2.67 27.80 -42.19
N LEU A 15 3.39 28.71 -41.54
CA LEU A 15 4.57 28.38 -40.72
C LEU A 15 4.12 27.46 -39.58
N LEU A 16 4.22 26.16 -39.79
CA LEU A 16 4.37 25.19 -38.71
C LEU A 16 5.73 25.45 -38.06
N ALA A 17 5.80 26.46 -37.20
CA ALA A 17 6.86 26.54 -36.20
C ALA A 17 6.65 25.34 -35.27
N GLY A 18 7.21 24.19 -35.66
CA GLY A 18 7.38 23.06 -34.75
C GLY A 18 8.29 23.54 -33.64
N CYS A 19 7.72 24.05 -32.55
CA CYS A 19 8.44 24.26 -31.30
C CYS A 19 8.98 22.90 -30.90
N THR A 20 10.26 22.65 -31.21
CA THR A 20 10.95 21.47 -30.74
C THR A 20 10.96 21.57 -29.21
N MET A 21 10.32 20.61 -28.52
CA MET A 21 10.40 20.53 -27.07
C MET A 21 11.84 20.25 -26.68
N THR A 22 12.56 21.30 -26.30
CA THR A 22 13.96 21.22 -25.91
C THR A 22 14.13 20.76 -24.45
N GLY A 23 13.06 20.78 -23.65
CA GLY A 23 13.13 20.45 -22.23
C GLY A 23 13.93 21.47 -21.41
N PRO A 24 14.05 21.28 -20.09
CA PRO A 24 14.95 22.06 -19.26
C PRO A 24 16.40 21.61 -19.48
N GLY A 25 17.37 22.48 -19.19
CA GLY A 25 18.78 22.11 -19.21
C GLY A 25 19.09 21.04 -18.15
N ASN A 26 19.99 20.11 -18.44
CA ASN A 26 20.35 18.99 -17.54
C ASN A 26 19.13 18.17 -17.07
N LEU A 27 18.19 17.89 -17.98
CA LEU A 27 17.01 17.08 -17.69
C LEU A 27 17.40 15.70 -17.14
N LYS A 28 16.92 15.39 -15.94
CA LYS A 28 16.95 14.03 -15.35
C LYS A 28 15.55 13.65 -14.88
N VAL A 29 15.21 12.37 -14.93
CA VAL A 29 13.91 11.89 -14.47
C VAL A 29 14.09 10.67 -13.59
N HIS A 30 13.64 10.75 -12.35
CA HIS A 30 13.70 9.64 -11.42
C HIS A 30 12.29 9.20 -11.05
N GLU A 31 12.08 7.89 -10.89
CA GLU A 31 10.79 7.34 -10.49
C GLU A 31 10.88 6.41 -9.28
N ALA A 32 9.91 6.54 -8.38
CA ALA A 32 9.61 5.57 -7.34
C ALA A 32 8.25 4.92 -7.63
N LEU A 33 8.25 3.60 -7.77
CA LEU A 33 7.04 2.80 -7.97
C LEU A 33 6.64 2.17 -6.64
N LEU A 34 5.51 2.59 -6.10
CA LEU A 34 4.93 2.07 -4.88
C LEU A 34 3.85 1.05 -5.23
N TYR A 35 3.96 -0.12 -4.60
CA TYR A 35 2.98 -1.21 -4.67
C TYR A 35 2.49 -1.60 -3.26
N GLY A 36 1.38 -2.33 -3.19
CA GLY A 36 0.82 -2.82 -1.92
C GLY A 36 -0.18 -1.84 -1.32
N GLY A 37 0.08 -1.39 -0.09
CA GLY A 37 -0.78 -0.44 0.63
C GLY A 37 -0.90 0.93 -0.05
N THR A 38 0.11 1.29 -0.84
CA THR A 38 0.12 2.47 -1.71
C THR A 38 0.37 2.02 -3.14
N GLN A 39 -0.48 2.44 -4.08
CA GLN A 39 -0.35 2.11 -5.50
C GLN A 39 -0.15 3.38 -6.30
N GLU A 40 1.11 3.78 -6.43
CA GLU A 40 1.45 5.07 -7.03
C GLU A 40 2.86 5.05 -7.61
N ARG A 41 3.02 5.65 -8.80
CA ARG A 41 4.28 6.04 -9.40
C ARG A 41 4.49 7.51 -9.10
N ILE A 42 5.58 7.82 -8.41
CA ILE A 42 6.04 9.17 -8.11
C ILE A 42 7.20 9.47 -9.04
N VAL A 43 7.17 10.62 -9.72
CA VAL A 43 8.19 11.02 -10.68
C VAL A 43 8.74 12.39 -10.31
N TRP A 44 10.04 12.47 -10.09
CA TRP A 44 10.80 13.70 -9.93
C TRP A 44 11.43 14.10 -11.26
N VAL A 45 11.27 15.36 -11.64
CA VAL A 45 11.87 15.91 -12.85
C VAL A 45 12.91 16.94 -12.44
N TYR A 46 14.18 16.66 -12.69
CA TYR A 46 15.28 17.57 -12.43
C TYR A 46 15.59 18.39 -13.68
N GLY A 47 16.05 19.62 -13.48
CA GLY A 47 16.55 20.44 -14.57
C GLY A 47 16.71 21.91 -14.18
N ASN A 48 17.33 22.66 -15.08
CA ASN A 48 17.51 24.09 -14.98
C ASN A 48 16.68 24.79 -16.06
N LEU A 49 15.86 25.77 -15.66
CA LEU A 49 15.06 26.58 -16.58
C LEU A 49 15.89 27.68 -17.29
N GLY A 50 17.13 27.90 -16.86
CA GLY A 50 18.00 28.96 -17.36
C GLY A 50 17.38 30.33 -17.12
N GLN A 51 17.22 31.10 -18.19
CA GLN A 51 16.54 32.41 -18.17
C GLN A 51 15.01 32.30 -18.39
N SER A 52 14.48 31.10 -18.62
CA SER A 52 13.06 30.88 -18.86
C SER A 52 12.30 30.71 -17.54
N ALA A 53 11.06 31.20 -17.47
CA ALA A 53 10.20 30.98 -16.30
C ALA A 53 9.56 29.58 -16.30
N GLN A 54 9.55 28.90 -17.45
CA GLN A 54 8.95 27.59 -17.63
C GLN A 54 9.64 26.80 -18.75
N SER A 55 9.47 25.49 -18.74
CA SER A 55 9.83 24.57 -19.81
C SER A 55 8.73 23.51 -19.96
N SER A 56 8.88 22.56 -20.88
CA SER A 56 7.94 21.44 -21.03
C SER A 56 8.66 20.16 -21.39
N VAL A 57 8.12 19.03 -20.92
CA VAL A 57 8.55 17.67 -21.28
C VAL A 57 7.30 16.81 -21.53
N LYS A 58 7.41 15.69 -22.25
CA LYS A 58 6.34 14.70 -22.29
C LYS A 58 6.68 13.58 -21.33
N LEU A 59 5.73 13.23 -20.47
CA LEU A 59 5.82 12.12 -19.54
C LEU A 59 4.72 11.12 -19.90
N GLY A 60 5.11 9.90 -20.31
CA GLY A 60 4.18 8.89 -20.81
C GLY A 60 3.37 9.37 -22.01
N GLY A 61 3.99 10.15 -22.90
CA GLY A 61 3.34 10.75 -24.08
C GLY A 61 2.48 11.99 -23.79
N THR A 62 2.29 12.37 -22.52
CA THR A 62 1.51 13.55 -22.12
C THR A 62 2.43 14.74 -21.94
N ALA A 63 2.19 15.84 -22.66
CA ALA A 63 2.93 17.08 -22.44
C ALA A 63 2.60 17.67 -21.06
N VAL A 64 3.64 18.04 -20.31
CA VAL A 64 3.53 18.64 -18.98
C VAL A 64 4.37 19.91 -18.89
N ASP A 65 3.87 20.89 -18.15
CA ASP A 65 4.55 22.14 -17.89
C ASP A 65 5.51 21.99 -16.71
N LEU A 66 6.73 22.48 -16.87
CA LEU A 66 7.75 22.53 -15.83
C LEU A 66 7.98 23.96 -15.37
N ARG A 67 7.98 24.19 -14.05
CA ARG A 67 8.23 25.50 -13.43
C ARG A 67 9.15 25.37 -12.24
N ALA A 68 9.51 26.51 -11.64
CA ALA A 68 10.19 26.53 -10.35
C ALA A 68 9.47 25.63 -9.34
N GLN A 69 10.24 24.98 -8.47
CA GLN A 69 9.69 24.02 -7.53
C GLN A 69 8.72 24.69 -6.53
N VAL A 70 7.73 23.93 -6.09
CA VAL A 70 6.76 24.34 -5.07
C VAL A 70 7.08 23.66 -3.74
N GLU A 71 6.63 24.26 -2.64
CA GLU A 71 6.75 23.65 -1.32
C GLU A 71 5.81 22.44 -1.21
N ASP A 72 6.39 21.27 -0.93
CA ASP A 72 5.68 19.99 -0.79
C ASP A 72 6.59 19.01 -0.03
N PRO A 73 6.05 18.06 0.75
CA PRO A 73 6.85 17.05 1.44
C PRO A 73 7.72 16.16 0.53
N LEU A 74 7.36 16.02 -0.75
CA LEU A 74 8.16 15.30 -1.75
C LEU A 74 8.99 16.22 -2.65
N ALA A 75 9.02 17.53 -2.39
CA ALA A 75 9.88 18.45 -3.12
C ALA A 75 11.36 18.18 -2.78
N VAL A 76 12.16 17.90 -3.80
CA VAL A 76 13.60 17.63 -3.66
C VAL A 76 14.41 18.75 -4.31
N ALA A 77 15.52 19.16 -3.69
CA ALA A 77 16.39 20.19 -4.25
C ALA A 77 16.85 19.83 -5.68
N GLY A 78 16.74 20.79 -6.61
CA GLY A 78 17.10 20.60 -8.03
C GLY A 78 15.98 20.03 -8.91
N THR A 79 14.83 19.66 -8.33
CA THR A 79 13.65 19.28 -9.10
C THR A 79 12.83 20.50 -9.51
N LEU A 80 12.03 20.34 -10.57
CA LEU A 80 11.07 21.32 -11.08
C LEU A 80 9.65 20.84 -10.73
N SER A 81 8.73 21.77 -10.52
CA SER A 81 7.32 21.41 -10.38
C SER A 81 6.75 20.98 -11.73
N VAL A 82 5.91 19.94 -11.73
CA VAL A 82 5.23 19.41 -12.91
C VAL A 82 3.76 19.75 -12.80
N ASN A 83 3.24 20.56 -13.73
CA ASN A 83 1.87 21.09 -13.71
C ASN A 83 1.51 21.74 -12.35
N GLY A 84 2.47 22.43 -11.73
CA GLY A 84 2.30 23.10 -10.43
C GLY A 84 2.33 22.19 -9.21
N LYS A 85 2.73 20.92 -9.35
CA LYS A 85 2.93 19.97 -8.25
C LYS A 85 4.39 19.56 -8.13
N ALA A 86 4.85 19.19 -6.94
CA ALA A 86 6.26 18.84 -6.75
C ALA A 86 6.71 17.58 -7.48
N THR A 87 5.78 16.66 -7.75
CA THR A 87 6.02 15.40 -8.45
C THR A 87 4.90 15.14 -9.46
N TYR A 88 5.24 14.42 -10.54
CA TYR A 88 4.23 13.85 -11.44
C TYR A 88 3.82 12.48 -10.92
N ARG A 89 2.51 12.22 -10.89
CA ARG A 89 1.92 11.04 -10.24
C ARG A 89 1.03 10.26 -11.19
N LEU A 90 1.20 8.95 -11.20
CA LEU A 90 0.40 7.99 -11.98
C LEU A 90 0.06 6.78 -11.10
N PRO A 91 -1.04 6.06 -11.33
CA PRO A 91 -1.26 4.78 -10.66
C PRO A 91 -0.24 3.73 -11.12
N THR A 92 0.14 2.81 -10.24
CA THR A 92 0.85 1.57 -10.59
C THR A 92 -0.12 0.44 -10.87
N THR A 93 0.35 -0.60 -11.57
CA THR A 93 -0.43 -1.82 -11.78
C THR A 93 -0.51 -2.61 -10.48
N PRO A 94 -1.70 -3.10 -10.08
CA PRO A 94 -1.83 -3.96 -8.91
C PRO A 94 -0.99 -5.23 -9.03
N ILE A 95 -0.34 -5.64 -7.94
CA ILE A 95 0.43 -6.88 -7.86
C ILE A 95 -0.03 -7.75 -6.70
N THR A 96 0.18 -9.06 -6.81
CA THR A 96 0.00 -9.99 -5.69
C THR A 96 0.91 -9.62 -4.52
N PRO A 97 0.49 -9.84 -3.26
CA PRO A 97 1.31 -9.54 -2.10
C PRO A 97 2.72 -10.13 -2.19
N LYS A 98 3.74 -9.29 -2.03
CA LYS A 98 5.16 -9.67 -2.14
C LYS A 98 5.85 -9.81 -0.79
N LEU A 99 5.29 -9.22 0.26
CA LEU A 99 5.93 -9.08 1.57
C LEU A 99 4.93 -9.39 2.68
N SER A 100 5.38 -10.18 3.66
CA SER A 100 4.75 -10.32 4.97
C SER A 100 5.81 -10.07 6.04
N VAL A 101 5.49 -9.21 7.02
CA VAL A 101 6.36 -8.90 8.14
C VAL A 101 5.55 -8.92 9.43
N THR A 102 6.09 -9.56 10.46
CA THR A 102 5.60 -9.41 11.85
C THR A 102 6.76 -9.02 12.75
N ARG A 103 6.52 -8.16 13.74
CA ARG A 103 7.49 -7.83 14.77
C ARG A 103 7.12 -8.54 16.07
N ASP A 104 8.06 -9.11 16.80
CA ASP A 104 7.78 -9.70 18.11
C ASP A 104 7.94 -8.67 19.25
N THR A 105 7.51 -9.03 20.47
CA THR A 105 7.65 -8.17 21.66
C THR A 105 9.10 -7.95 22.10
N ARG A 106 10.07 -8.72 21.60
CA ARG A 106 11.51 -8.49 21.80
C ARG A 106 12.11 -7.56 20.74
N GLY A 107 11.32 -7.19 19.73
CA GLY A 107 11.73 -6.34 18.62
C GLY A 107 12.44 -7.06 17.48
N LEU A 108 12.35 -8.39 17.43
CA LEU A 108 12.81 -9.19 16.31
C LEU A 108 11.69 -9.32 15.26
N PHE A 109 12.07 -9.59 14.01
CA PHE A 109 11.15 -9.66 12.89
C PHE A 109 11.07 -11.07 12.30
N ASN A 110 9.87 -11.45 11.87
CA ASN A 110 9.69 -12.53 10.91
C ASN A 110 9.35 -11.90 9.57
N VAL A 111 10.11 -12.23 8.54
CA VAL A 111 10.03 -11.64 7.21
C VAL A 111 9.86 -12.77 6.20
N ALA A 112 8.83 -12.67 5.37
CA ALA A 112 8.63 -13.54 4.22
C ALA A 112 8.49 -12.67 2.97
N MET A 113 9.41 -12.85 2.02
CA MET A 113 9.30 -12.29 0.69
C MET A 113 9.04 -13.40 -0.31
N ASN A 114 8.10 -13.15 -1.21
CA ASN A 114 7.74 -14.09 -2.28
C ASN A 114 8.66 -13.95 -3.51
N GLU A 115 9.64 -13.04 -3.47
CA GLU A 115 10.63 -12.78 -4.53
C GLU A 115 11.96 -12.29 -3.94
N GLY A 116 13.04 -12.30 -4.75
CA GLY A 116 14.37 -11.84 -4.36
C GLY A 116 14.50 -10.33 -4.22
N GLY A 117 13.82 -9.73 -3.24
CA GLY A 117 14.02 -8.33 -2.86
C GLY A 117 15.36 -8.11 -2.16
N SER A 118 15.90 -6.89 -2.25
CA SER A 118 17.27 -6.59 -1.83
C SER A 118 17.40 -6.00 -0.42
N ALA A 119 16.35 -5.34 0.08
CA ALA A 119 16.32 -4.74 1.41
C ALA A 119 14.89 -4.59 1.94
N VAL A 120 14.72 -4.69 3.27
CA VAL A 120 13.48 -4.34 3.98
C VAL A 120 13.78 -3.26 5.00
N TYR A 121 12.92 -2.26 5.01
CA TYR A 121 12.88 -1.19 5.99
C TYR A 121 11.60 -1.34 6.79
N TYR A 122 11.66 -1.09 8.09
CA TYR A 122 10.52 -1.03 8.98
C TYR A 122 10.49 0.34 9.63
N THR A 123 9.30 0.90 9.81
CA THR A 123 9.10 1.98 10.78
C THR A 123 7.92 1.65 11.67
N ASP A 124 8.00 2.09 12.93
CA ASP A 124 6.89 2.12 13.87
C ASP A 124 5.98 3.35 13.68
N GLY A 125 6.23 4.13 12.63
CA GLY A 125 5.58 5.40 12.34
C GLY A 125 6.39 6.62 12.81
N ARG A 126 7.50 6.43 13.53
CA ARG A 126 8.36 7.51 14.02
C ARG A 126 9.82 7.37 13.59
N THR A 127 10.36 6.15 13.67
CA THR A 127 11.77 5.88 13.42
C THR A 127 11.94 4.77 12.40
N TRP A 128 13.01 4.83 11.61
CA TRP A 128 13.30 3.83 10.59
C TRP A 128 14.34 2.82 11.07
N THR A 129 14.14 1.56 10.68
CA THR A 129 15.02 0.43 10.94
C THR A 129 15.20 -0.35 9.64
N ARG A 130 16.45 -0.54 9.19
CA ARG A 130 16.75 -1.45 8.08
C ARG A 130 16.93 -2.86 8.65
N LEU A 131 16.18 -3.83 8.13
CA LEU A 131 16.30 -5.22 8.57
C LEU A 131 17.60 -5.83 8.03
N ASN A 132 18.26 -6.62 8.87
CA ASN A 132 19.56 -7.21 8.55
C ASN A 132 19.44 -8.43 7.60
N ALA A 133 18.22 -8.92 7.37
CA ALA A 133 17.90 -9.95 6.39
C ALA A 133 16.56 -9.65 5.70
N GLY A 134 16.47 -9.96 4.40
CA GLY A 134 15.25 -9.78 3.60
C GLY A 134 14.21 -10.91 3.77
N SER A 135 14.55 -11.97 4.49
CA SER A 135 13.68 -13.10 4.79
C SER A 135 14.20 -13.85 6.03
N GLY A 136 13.31 -14.55 6.74
CA GLY A 136 13.66 -15.41 7.87
C GLY A 136 12.92 -15.04 9.15
N SER A 137 13.17 -15.81 10.21
CA SER A 137 12.59 -15.59 11.54
C SER A 137 13.67 -15.07 12.50
N GLY A 138 13.29 -14.24 13.47
CA GLY A 138 14.23 -13.68 14.44
C GLY A 138 15.20 -12.65 13.85
N VAL A 139 14.82 -12.02 12.74
CA VAL A 139 15.63 -11.01 12.04
C VAL A 139 15.77 -9.77 12.92
N SER A 140 16.99 -9.32 13.15
CA SER A 140 17.25 -8.03 13.81
C SER A 140 17.29 -6.89 12.79
N GLY A 141 17.28 -5.65 13.29
CA GLY A 141 17.39 -4.47 12.44
C GLY A 141 18.38 -3.46 12.97
N THR A 142 18.85 -2.61 12.08
CA THR A 142 19.78 -1.50 12.34
C THR A 142 19.03 -0.18 12.15
N ALA A 143 19.12 0.73 13.12
CA ALA A 143 18.47 2.04 13.01
C ALA A 143 19.05 2.83 11.84
N VAL A 144 18.18 3.49 11.07
CA VAL A 144 18.54 4.32 9.90
C VAL A 144 17.70 5.59 9.88
N GLY A 145 18.13 6.61 9.14
CA GLY A 145 17.46 7.91 9.07
C GLY A 145 16.25 7.96 8.12
N GLY A 146 15.91 6.87 7.43
CA GLY A 146 14.90 6.87 6.39
C GLY A 146 15.06 5.68 5.44
N LEU A 147 14.75 5.92 4.17
CA LEU A 147 14.88 4.93 3.10
C LEU A 147 16.23 5.01 2.36
N ARG A 148 17.25 5.67 2.92
CA ARG A 148 18.55 5.81 2.24
C ARG A 148 19.12 4.43 1.88
N GLY A 149 19.64 4.32 0.65
CA GLY A 149 20.09 3.06 0.06
C GLY A 149 18.97 2.11 -0.40
N ALA A 150 17.71 2.54 -0.43
CA ALA A 150 16.61 1.75 -0.99
C ALA A 150 16.61 1.84 -2.53
N GLY A 151 17.06 0.78 -3.18
CA GLY A 151 17.16 0.70 -4.64
C GLY A 151 18.04 1.80 -5.22
N ASN A 152 17.54 2.53 -6.21
CA ASN A 152 18.25 3.62 -6.87
C ASN A 152 17.75 5.02 -6.44
N LEU A 153 17.04 5.13 -5.31
CA LEU A 153 16.71 6.45 -4.77
C LEU A 153 17.99 7.19 -4.40
N THR A 154 18.05 8.46 -4.77
CA THR A 154 19.05 9.37 -4.19
C THR A 154 18.76 9.57 -2.70
N ASP A 155 19.78 9.97 -1.92
CA ASP A 155 19.62 10.22 -0.49
C ASP A 155 18.50 11.23 -0.18
N THR A 156 18.35 12.27 -1.00
CA THR A 156 17.33 13.31 -0.80
C THR A 156 15.92 12.83 -1.17
N GLU A 157 15.77 12.01 -2.21
CA GLU A 157 14.48 11.37 -2.53
C GLU A 157 14.09 10.35 -1.46
N ALA A 158 15.06 9.58 -0.98
CA ALA A 158 14.87 8.62 0.08
C ALA A 158 14.47 9.28 1.42
N ASP A 159 15.04 10.44 1.74
CA ASP A 159 14.65 11.23 2.90
C ASP A 159 13.23 11.79 2.76
N ALA A 160 12.90 12.37 1.59
CA ALA A 160 11.58 12.92 1.31
C ALA A 160 10.49 11.84 1.36
N LEU A 161 10.70 10.73 0.66
CA LEU A 161 9.77 9.59 0.66
C LEU A 161 9.70 8.92 2.04
N GLY A 162 10.84 8.71 2.69
CA GLY A 162 10.89 8.13 4.04
C GLY A 162 10.14 8.98 5.06
N THR A 163 10.26 10.31 4.97
CA THR A 163 9.52 11.24 5.83
C THR A 163 8.02 11.24 5.51
N ALA A 164 7.65 11.23 4.23
CA ALA A 164 6.25 11.18 3.80
C ALA A 164 5.52 9.89 4.23
N LEU A 165 6.26 8.81 4.44
CA LEU A 165 5.75 7.54 4.94
C LEU A 165 5.67 7.45 6.47
N LEU A 166 6.28 8.38 7.21
CA LEU A 166 6.11 8.45 8.67
C LEU A 166 4.68 8.85 9.05
N ASN A 167 4.33 8.63 10.32
CA ASN A 167 2.99 8.90 10.89
C ASN A 167 1.85 8.07 10.28
N GLN A 168 2.16 7.03 9.51
CA GLN A 168 1.19 6.06 8.96
C GLN A 168 1.03 4.81 9.85
N GLY A 169 1.62 4.83 11.05
CA GLY A 169 1.73 3.67 11.94
C GLY A 169 2.82 2.68 11.48
N PRO A 170 2.84 1.47 12.05
CA PRO A 170 3.82 0.46 11.70
C PRO A 170 3.72 0.06 10.23
N LEU A 171 4.83 0.11 9.49
CA LEU A 171 4.88 -0.27 8.09
C LEU A 171 6.22 -0.95 7.78
N ALA A 172 6.23 -1.77 6.73
CA ALA A 172 7.45 -2.27 6.13
C ALA A 172 7.52 -1.86 4.66
N VAL A 173 8.70 -1.44 4.20
CA VAL A 173 8.99 -1.13 2.81
C VAL A 173 10.04 -2.11 2.31
N ALA A 174 9.71 -2.91 1.31
CA ALA A 174 10.66 -3.80 0.65
C ALA A 174 11.10 -3.21 -0.70
N VAL A 175 12.39 -3.29 -0.99
CA VAL A 175 12.93 -3.00 -2.33
C VAL A 175 12.69 -4.22 -3.22
N LEU A 176 11.92 -4.03 -4.29
CA LEU A 176 11.59 -5.05 -5.26
C LEU A 176 12.62 -5.07 -6.40
N ASN A 177 12.73 -6.21 -7.07
CA ASN A 177 13.44 -6.29 -8.33
C ASN A 177 12.63 -5.58 -9.44
N GLU A 178 13.19 -4.52 -10.01
CA GLU A 178 12.55 -3.70 -11.07
C GLU A 178 12.25 -4.46 -12.36
N ALA A 179 12.95 -5.57 -12.62
CA ALA A 179 12.67 -6.44 -13.76
C ALA A 179 11.46 -7.36 -13.50
N ALA A 180 11.06 -7.54 -12.23
CA ALA A 180 9.96 -8.41 -11.82
C ALA A 180 8.62 -7.68 -11.65
N VAL A 181 8.62 -6.34 -11.68
CA VAL A 181 7.39 -5.54 -11.54
C VAL A 181 6.74 -5.25 -12.90
N PRO A 182 5.39 -5.17 -12.97
CA PRO A 182 4.65 -5.09 -14.24
C PRO A 182 4.80 -3.76 -14.97
N ASP A 183 4.94 -2.67 -14.23
CA ASP A 183 5.11 -1.33 -14.80
C ASP A 183 6.42 -1.24 -15.58
N ARG A 184 6.41 -0.59 -16.75
CA ARG A 184 7.63 -0.28 -17.51
C ARG A 184 8.17 1.11 -17.12
N PRO A 185 9.46 1.40 -17.40
CA PRO A 185 9.99 2.76 -17.31
C PRO A 185 9.10 3.76 -18.07
N LEU A 186 8.87 4.93 -17.49
CA LEU A 186 8.09 5.99 -18.08
C LEU A 186 8.80 6.55 -19.32
N THR A 187 8.08 6.65 -20.44
CA THR A 187 8.62 7.32 -21.63
C THR A 187 8.74 8.82 -21.39
N VAL A 188 9.92 9.40 -21.68
CA VAL A 188 10.21 10.82 -21.47
C VAL A 188 10.73 11.45 -22.76
N GLU A 189 10.16 12.59 -23.17
CA GLU A 189 10.64 13.38 -24.32
C GLU A 189 10.86 14.85 -23.92
N PRO A 190 12.02 15.46 -24.22
CA PRO A 190 13.22 14.83 -24.80
C PRO A 190 13.84 13.80 -23.85
N GLN A 191 14.70 12.92 -24.39
CA GLN A 191 15.35 11.88 -23.60
C GLN A 191 16.18 12.52 -22.46
N PRO A 192 15.99 12.11 -21.20
CA PRO A 192 16.74 12.65 -20.08
C PRO A 192 18.21 12.16 -20.11
N GLY A 193 19.12 12.97 -19.59
CA GLY A 193 20.53 12.58 -19.45
C GLY A 193 20.77 11.54 -18.34
N GLU A 194 19.85 11.43 -17.38
CA GLU A 194 19.86 10.44 -16.32
C GLU A 194 18.44 9.97 -16.05
N TYR A 195 18.27 8.65 -15.91
CA TYR A 195 17.00 8.04 -15.57
C TYR A 195 17.21 7.01 -14.46
N LEU A 196 16.63 7.26 -13.29
CA LEU A 196 16.67 6.33 -12.15
C LEU A 196 15.28 5.81 -11.87
N ARG A 197 15.23 4.55 -11.41
CA ARG A 197 14.00 3.85 -11.10
C ARG A 197 14.19 3.09 -9.82
N THR A 198 13.17 3.04 -8.99
CA THR A 198 13.13 2.22 -7.78
C THR A 198 11.75 1.62 -7.64
N ALA A 199 11.65 0.30 -7.43
CA ALA A 199 10.40 -0.36 -7.12
C ALA A 199 10.33 -0.73 -5.62
N LEU A 200 9.25 -0.33 -4.96
CA LEU A 200 9.03 -0.51 -3.53
C LEU A 200 7.67 -1.17 -3.27
N TYR A 201 7.64 -2.14 -2.36
CA TYR A 201 6.41 -2.68 -1.81
C TYR A 201 6.19 -2.10 -0.42
N VAL A 202 5.07 -1.39 -0.22
CA VAL A 202 4.66 -0.82 1.06
C VAL A 202 3.64 -1.75 1.71
N LEU A 203 4.05 -2.38 2.82
CA LEU A 203 3.18 -3.17 3.69
C LEU A 203 2.78 -2.32 4.90
N PRO A 204 1.55 -1.78 4.95
CA PRO A 204 1.06 -1.09 6.13
C PRO A 204 0.66 -2.09 7.22
N GLY A 205 0.56 -1.61 8.46
CA GLY A 205 -0.01 -2.35 9.57
C GLY A 205 0.83 -3.54 10.06
N VAL A 206 2.16 -3.43 10.05
CA VAL A 206 3.04 -4.51 10.54
C VAL A 206 2.67 -4.87 11.98
N PRO A 207 2.15 -6.09 12.25
CA PRO A 207 1.63 -6.43 13.56
C PRO A 207 2.77 -6.73 14.54
N THR A 208 2.55 -6.36 15.81
CA THR A 208 3.36 -6.83 16.92
C THR A 208 2.75 -8.10 17.50
N VAL A 209 3.50 -9.20 17.53
CA VAL A 209 3.10 -10.50 18.06
C VAL A 209 3.88 -10.83 19.32
N ALA A 210 3.34 -11.66 20.21
CA ALA A 210 4.08 -12.13 21.38
C ALA A 210 5.33 -12.89 20.91
N ALA A 211 6.48 -12.61 21.54
CA ALA A 211 7.67 -13.41 21.35
C ALA A 211 7.39 -14.86 21.77
N THR A 212 7.54 -15.80 20.85
CA THR A 212 7.49 -17.23 21.18
C THR A 212 8.75 -17.58 21.98
N THR A 213 8.62 -17.79 23.28
CA THR A 213 9.65 -18.41 24.12
C THR A 213 9.68 -19.90 23.80
N GLY A 214 10.38 -20.26 22.72
CA GLY A 214 10.66 -21.64 22.40
C GLY A 214 11.96 -22.09 23.05
N THR A 215 11.92 -22.46 24.33
CA THR A 215 12.82 -23.53 24.80
C THR A 215 12.08 -24.82 24.53
N VAL A 216 12.54 -25.63 23.58
CA VAL A 216 12.06 -27.00 23.45
C VAL A 216 12.62 -27.77 24.64
N THR A 217 11.84 -27.86 25.71
CA THR A 217 12.09 -28.79 26.80
C THR A 217 11.02 -29.86 26.75
N THR A 218 11.32 -30.99 26.13
CA THR A 218 10.50 -32.20 26.23
C THR A 218 10.73 -32.82 27.60
N THR A 219 9.77 -32.77 28.52
CA THR A 219 9.58 -33.82 29.55
C THR A 219 8.11 -33.84 30.03
N PRO A 220 7.47 -35.03 30.19
CA PRO A 220 6.03 -35.16 30.42
C PRO A 220 5.65 -35.32 31.91
N GLY A 221 4.51 -34.75 32.32
CA GLY A 221 3.84 -35.09 33.60
C GLY A 221 2.96 -33.98 34.22
N THR A 222 1.65 -34.05 33.95
CA THR A 222 0.40 -33.81 34.76
C THR A 222 0.45 -32.94 36.06
N PRO A 223 -0.68 -32.35 36.55
CA PRO A 223 -1.04 -30.92 36.41
C PRO A 223 -1.46 -30.21 37.74
N ALA A 224 -1.53 -28.88 37.75
CA ALA A 224 -2.49 -28.04 38.52
C ALA A 224 -2.16 -26.53 38.35
N PRO A 225 -3.10 -25.58 38.62
CA PRO A 225 -4.51 -25.51 38.28
C PRO A 225 -4.85 -24.25 37.43
N THR A 226 -6.11 -24.16 37.05
CA THR A 226 -6.74 -23.27 36.07
C THR A 226 -6.75 -21.78 36.41
N SER A 227 -6.23 -20.96 35.49
CA SER A 227 -7.02 -19.87 34.92
C SER A 227 -7.17 -20.18 33.44
N ASN A 228 -8.40 -20.23 32.93
CA ASN A 228 -8.69 -20.66 31.55
C ASN A 228 -9.01 -19.41 30.71
N PRO A 229 -8.03 -18.72 30.11
CA PRO A 229 -8.28 -17.89 28.95
C PRO A 229 -8.60 -18.83 27.79
N GLY A 230 -9.76 -18.63 27.15
CA GLY A 230 -10.25 -19.47 26.04
C GLY A 230 -9.14 -19.88 25.09
N GLY A 231 -9.10 -21.17 24.74
CA GLY A 231 -7.99 -21.77 24.00
C GLY A 231 -7.66 -20.97 22.75
N ARG A 232 -6.45 -20.41 22.69
CA ARG A 232 -5.98 -19.67 21.52
C ARG A 232 -6.03 -20.61 20.32
N VAL A 233 -6.71 -20.18 19.26
CA VAL A 233 -6.76 -20.93 18.00
C VAL A 233 -5.95 -20.18 16.94
N THR A 234 -5.30 -20.92 16.06
CA THR A 234 -4.60 -20.34 14.92
C THR A 234 -5.61 -19.89 13.87
N PHE A 235 -5.24 -18.89 13.09
CA PHE A 235 -6.02 -18.49 11.93
C PHE A 235 -5.06 -18.16 10.78
N THR A 236 -5.56 -18.27 9.56
CA THR A 236 -4.86 -17.93 8.33
C THR A 236 -5.65 -16.84 7.63
N GLU A 237 -5.03 -15.69 7.37
CA GLU A 237 -5.65 -14.70 6.50
C GLU A 237 -5.67 -15.24 5.07
N LEU A 238 -6.88 -15.37 4.52
CA LEU A 238 -7.07 -15.85 3.15
C LEU A 238 -7.00 -14.69 2.16
N ALA A 239 -7.55 -13.53 2.54
CA ALA A 239 -7.51 -12.31 1.74
C ALA A 239 -7.92 -11.10 2.57
N SER A 240 -7.49 -9.91 2.14
CA SER A 240 -7.96 -8.63 2.66
C SER A 240 -7.95 -7.58 1.56
N GLY A 241 -8.66 -6.48 1.79
CA GLY A 241 -8.73 -5.39 0.82
C GLY A 241 -9.44 -4.16 1.34
N SER A 242 -9.35 -3.08 0.57
CA SER A 242 -9.95 -1.78 0.88
C SER A 242 -11.27 -1.52 0.14
N ASN A 243 -11.69 -2.39 -0.78
CA ASN A 243 -12.81 -2.13 -1.69
C ASN A 243 -13.73 -3.35 -1.88
N ALA A 244 -14.47 -3.72 -0.83
CA ALA A 244 -15.58 -4.69 -0.95
C ALA A 244 -16.83 -4.05 -1.55
N ASN A 245 -17.76 -4.90 -1.99
CA ASN A 245 -19.13 -4.52 -2.31
C ASN A 245 -20.04 -4.50 -1.06
N ALA A 246 -19.52 -4.06 0.09
CA ALA A 246 -20.27 -3.95 1.34
C ALA A 246 -20.57 -2.48 1.65
N SER A 247 -21.85 -2.13 1.78
CA SER A 247 -22.27 -0.76 2.18
C SER A 247 -22.30 -0.58 3.70
N THR A 248 -22.64 -1.63 4.45
CA THR A 248 -22.71 -1.64 5.92
C THR A 248 -21.64 -2.54 6.53
N SER A 249 -21.26 -2.25 7.78
CA SER A 249 -20.42 -3.18 8.55
C SER A 249 -21.12 -4.54 8.67
N ALA A 250 -20.40 -5.63 8.48
CA ALA A 250 -20.94 -6.99 8.58
C ALA A 250 -19.86 -7.99 8.99
N VAL A 251 -20.25 -9.00 9.75
CA VAL A 251 -19.45 -10.20 10.00
C VAL A 251 -20.21 -11.38 9.40
N GLN A 252 -19.55 -12.16 8.55
CA GLN A 252 -20.14 -13.31 7.88
C GLN A 252 -19.30 -14.56 8.13
N VAL A 253 -19.97 -15.64 8.54
CA VAL A 253 -19.34 -16.92 8.86
C VAL A 253 -19.68 -17.92 7.76
N ALA A 254 -18.66 -18.61 7.26
CA ALA A 254 -18.77 -19.60 6.21
C ALA A 254 -18.16 -20.93 6.65
N THR A 255 -19.01 -21.95 6.72
CA THR A 255 -18.64 -23.35 7.02
C THR A 255 -18.89 -24.28 5.82
N THR A 256 -19.41 -23.73 4.71
CA THR A 256 -19.65 -24.45 3.45
C THR A 256 -18.94 -23.75 2.30
N GLN A 257 -18.58 -24.49 1.26
CA GLN A 257 -17.91 -23.90 0.09
C GLN A 257 -18.75 -22.80 -0.56
N ALA A 258 -20.07 -22.99 -0.61
CA ALA A 258 -21.00 -21.98 -1.13
C ALA A 258 -20.95 -20.67 -0.32
N ALA A 259 -20.84 -20.75 1.01
CA ALA A 259 -20.71 -19.58 1.86
C ALA A 259 -19.34 -18.89 1.71
N VAL A 260 -18.25 -19.65 1.49
CA VAL A 260 -16.93 -19.07 1.20
C VAL A 260 -16.95 -18.34 -0.15
N ASN A 261 -17.61 -18.91 -1.16
CA ASN A 261 -17.79 -18.24 -2.45
C ASN A 261 -18.58 -16.92 -2.29
N ALA A 262 -19.61 -16.90 -1.44
CA ALA A 262 -20.37 -15.69 -1.14
C ALA A 262 -19.51 -14.60 -0.46
N LEU A 263 -18.64 -14.98 0.48
CA LEU A 263 -17.67 -14.06 1.10
C LEU A 263 -16.76 -13.42 0.05
N TYR A 264 -16.20 -14.23 -0.86
CA TYR A 264 -15.33 -13.74 -1.92
C TYR A 264 -16.08 -12.86 -2.93
N ASN A 265 -17.32 -13.18 -3.28
CA ASN A 265 -18.15 -12.33 -4.13
C ASN A 265 -18.45 -10.97 -3.48
N LEU A 266 -18.66 -10.93 -2.16
CA LEU A 266 -18.83 -9.69 -1.43
C LEU A 266 -17.53 -8.88 -1.37
N ALA A 267 -16.42 -9.55 -1.07
CA ALA A 267 -15.09 -8.97 -0.94
C ALA A 267 -14.52 -8.41 -2.26
N TYR A 268 -14.77 -9.10 -3.37
CA TYR A 268 -14.26 -8.76 -4.70
C TYR A 268 -15.34 -8.22 -5.65
N GLY A 269 -16.59 -8.01 -5.20
CA GLY A 269 -17.72 -7.67 -6.07
C GLY A 269 -17.63 -6.34 -6.81
N ARG A 270 -16.64 -5.50 -6.48
CA ARG A 270 -16.32 -4.25 -7.21
C ARG A 270 -15.12 -4.39 -8.16
N GLN A 271 -14.57 -5.60 -8.29
CA GLN A 271 -13.37 -5.91 -9.06
C GLN A 271 -13.72 -6.90 -10.18
N THR A 272 -13.08 -6.77 -11.34
CA THR A 272 -13.22 -7.73 -12.43
C THR A 272 -12.25 -8.89 -12.20
N GLY A 273 -12.78 -10.08 -11.94
CA GLY A 273 -12.00 -11.29 -11.66
C GLY A 273 -11.89 -11.56 -10.15
N VAL A 274 -12.80 -12.40 -9.63
CA VAL A 274 -12.68 -12.92 -8.26
C VAL A 274 -11.52 -13.93 -8.24
N PRO A 275 -10.54 -13.80 -7.34
CA PRO A 275 -9.47 -14.79 -7.20
C PRO A 275 -10.02 -16.19 -6.96
N ASN A 276 -9.22 -17.22 -7.29
CA ASN A 276 -9.58 -18.60 -6.99
C ASN A 276 -9.91 -18.76 -5.51
N VAL A 277 -11.18 -19.06 -5.22
CA VAL A 277 -11.67 -19.23 -3.86
C VAL A 277 -11.05 -20.49 -3.27
N PRO A 278 -10.37 -20.40 -2.11
CA PRO A 278 -9.80 -21.58 -1.47
C PRO A 278 -10.88 -22.63 -1.17
N GLY A 279 -10.55 -23.90 -1.47
CA GLY A 279 -11.39 -25.04 -1.11
C GLY A 279 -11.45 -25.23 0.41
N LEU A 280 -12.62 -25.59 0.93
CA LEU A 280 -12.79 -26.14 2.27
C LEU A 280 -12.60 -27.65 2.23
N THR A 281 -11.70 -28.16 3.06
CA THR A 281 -11.46 -29.61 3.21
C THR A 281 -12.28 -30.23 4.36
N GLY A 282 -13.11 -29.42 5.03
CA GLY A 282 -13.90 -29.81 6.19
C GLY A 282 -13.18 -29.56 7.51
N GLY A 283 -13.94 -29.26 8.57
CA GLY A 283 -13.36 -28.94 9.88
C GLY A 283 -12.70 -27.56 9.96
N GLU A 284 -13.13 -26.61 9.14
CA GLU A 284 -12.62 -25.24 9.08
C GLU A 284 -13.79 -24.25 9.11
N THR A 285 -13.59 -23.10 9.74
CA THR A 285 -14.54 -21.98 9.74
C THR A 285 -13.87 -20.78 9.09
N VAL A 286 -14.48 -20.23 8.05
CA VAL A 286 -14.02 -19.00 7.40
C VAL A 286 -14.87 -17.83 7.89
N VAL A 287 -14.24 -16.71 8.22
CA VAL A 287 -14.93 -15.51 8.71
C VAL A 287 -14.51 -14.31 7.88
N GLY A 288 -15.48 -13.64 7.27
CA GLY A 288 -15.29 -12.34 6.63
C GLY A 288 -15.74 -11.21 7.55
N VAL A 289 -14.90 -10.20 7.71
CA VAL A 289 -15.19 -8.98 8.46
C VAL A 289 -15.17 -7.81 7.48
N PHE A 290 -16.28 -7.09 7.39
CA PHE A 290 -16.49 -5.96 6.49
C PHE A 290 -16.80 -4.72 7.31
N LEU A 291 -16.13 -3.61 7.00
CA LEU A 291 -16.37 -2.33 7.66
C LEU A 291 -17.54 -1.54 7.05
N GLY A 292 -18.01 -1.93 5.87
CA GLY A 292 -18.92 -1.09 5.08
C GLY A 292 -18.24 0.17 4.55
N GLN A 293 -19.02 1.09 3.99
CA GLN A 293 -18.47 2.28 3.35
C GLN A 293 -17.75 3.20 4.32
N ARG A 294 -16.62 3.75 3.86
CA ARG A 294 -15.81 4.76 4.53
C ARG A 294 -15.58 5.94 3.58
N PRO A 295 -15.65 7.18 4.08
CA PRO A 295 -15.67 8.38 3.24
C PRO A 295 -14.32 8.68 2.60
N THR A 296 -13.23 8.13 3.15
CA THR A 296 -11.86 8.38 2.68
C THR A 296 -11.05 7.09 2.64
N GLY A 297 -9.88 7.16 2.01
CA GLY A 297 -8.82 6.16 2.19
C GLY A 297 -8.19 6.19 3.58
N GLY A 298 -7.42 5.15 3.93
CA GLY A 298 -6.75 5.05 5.22
C GLY A 298 -7.51 4.26 6.28
N TYR A 299 -8.72 3.80 5.98
CA TYR A 299 -9.42 2.83 6.82
C TYR A 299 -8.98 1.39 6.50
N GLY A 300 -8.87 0.56 7.52
CA GLY A 300 -8.44 -0.84 7.39
C GLY A 300 -9.08 -1.72 8.46
N VAL A 301 -9.15 -3.03 8.20
CA VAL A 301 -9.61 -4.02 9.17
C VAL A 301 -8.72 -5.24 9.13
N GLN A 302 -8.34 -5.73 10.30
CA GLN A 302 -7.44 -6.87 10.44
C GLN A 302 -7.84 -7.72 11.63
N VAL A 303 -7.83 -9.05 11.47
CA VAL A 303 -7.96 -9.99 12.60
C VAL A 303 -6.60 -10.10 13.29
N THR A 304 -6.54 -9.77 14.57
CA THR A 304 -5.32 -9.76 15.38
C THR A 304 -5.25 -10.92 16.37
N GLY A 305 -6.36 -11.60 16.59
CA GLY A 305 -6.45 -12.73 17.51
C GLY A 305 -7.65 -13.62 17.22
N ALA A 306 -7.51 -14.89 17.58
CA ALA A 306 -8.61 -15.84 17.60
C ALA A 306 -8.50 -16.72 18.85
N SER A 307 -9.63 -16.90 19.54
CA SER A 307 -9.75 -17.81 20.67
C SER A 307 -11.04 -18.62 20.56
N ALA A 308 -11.03 -19.83 21.09
CA ALA A 308 -12.20 -20.69 21.10
C ALA A 308 -12.50 -21.19 22.50
N GLN A 309 -13.76 -21.06 22.93
CA GLN A 309 -14.21 -21.57 24.21
C GLN A 309 -15.67 -22.00 24.13
N GLY A 310 -15.99 -23.21 24.61
CA GLY A 310 -17.38 -23.69 24.67
C GLY A 310 -18.09 -23.72 23.31
N GLY A 311 -17.35 -23.96 22.22
CA GLY A 311 -17.87 -23.93 20.85
C GLY A 311 -18.09 -22.52 20.29
N VAL A 312 -17.62 -21.47 20.96
CA VAL A 312 -17.67 -20.08 20.49
C VAL A 312 -16.28 -19.65 20.03
N LEU A 313 -16.15 -19.23 18.77
CA LEU A 313 -14.96 -18.56 18.24
C LEU A 313 -15.07 -17.07 18.55
N THR A 314 -14.04 -16.49 19.16
CA THR A 314 -13.91 -15.04 19.34
C THR A 314 -12.74 -14.54 18.50
N LEU A 315 -13.03 -13.69 17.51
CA LEU A 315 -12.02 -12.98 16.73
C LEU A 315 -11.81 -11.59 17.32
N THR A 316 -10.56 -11.25 17.58
CA THR A 316 -10.17 -9.88 17.89
C THR A 316 -9.84 -9.17 16.59
N VAL A 317 -10.46 -8.03 16.34
CA VAL A 317 -10.32 -7.24 15.12
C VAL A 317 -9.86 -5.84 15.45
N ALA A 318 -8.79 -5.40 14.81
CA ALA A 318 -8.33 -4.02 14.84
C ALA A 318 -8.88 -3.27 13.63
N ILE A 319 -9.38 -2.05 13.87
CA ILE A 319 -9.76 -1.10 12.83
C ILE A 319 -8.69 -0.02 12.78
N THR A 320 -8.13 0.19 11.59
CA THR A 320 -7.31 1.37 11.31
C THR A 320 -8.23 2.47 10.79
N ALA A 321 -8.07 3.68 11.31
CA ALA A 321 -8.73 4.89 10.84
C ALA A 321 -7.69 5.99 10.64
N PRO A 322 -7.85 6.87 9.65
CA PRO A 322 -6.99 8.02 9.48
C PRO A 322 -7.10 8.94 10.71
N GLY A 323 -5.96 9.49 11.14
CA GLY A 323 -5.91 10.43 12.26
C GLY A 323 -6.49 11.80 11.88
N PRO A 324 -6.83 12.64 12.87
CA PRO A 324 -7.21 14.02 12.62
C PRO A 324 -6.12 14.75 11.81
N GLY A 325 -6.48 15.35 10.68
CA GLY A 325 -5.54 16.05 9.79
C GLY A 325 -4.70 15.15 8.88
N SER A 326 -4.92 13.82 8.87
CA SER A 326 -4.25 12.93 7.91
C SER A 326 -4.65 13.27 6.48
N ILE A 327 -3.65 13.37 5.59
CA ILE A 327 -3.89 13.43 4.14
C ILE A 327 -4.45 12.08 3.71
N THR A 328 -5.70 12.07 3.28
CA THR A 328 -6.40 10.87 2.82
C THR A 328 -6.90 11.08 1.40
N THR A 329 -7.08 9.99 0.66
CA THR A 329 -7.74 10.05 -0.63
C THR A 329 -9.23 10.31 -0.43
N GLN A 330 -9.81 11.19 -1.25
CA GLN A 330 -11.26 11.41 -1.33
C GLN A 330 -11.89 10.30 -2.17
N ALA A 331 -11.81 9.07 -1.68
CA ALA A 331 -12.32 7.88 -2.34
C ALA A 331 -13.15 7.05 -1.35
N LEU A 332 -14.36 6.68 -1.77
CA LEU A 332 -15.20 5.75 -1.01
C LEU A 332 -14.52 4.39 -0.97
N THR A 333 -14.15 3.94 0.23
CA THR A 333 -13.58 2.61 0.47
C THR A 333 -14.59 1.73 1.20
N SER A 334 -14.40 0.41 1.18
CA SER A 334 -15.09 -0.55 2.03
C SER A 334 -14.11 -1.61 2.48
N PRO A 335 -13.32 -1.37 3.55
CA PRO A 335 -12.31 -2.31 4.01
C PRO A 335 -12.88 -3.64 4.50
N TRP A 336 -12.14 -4.71 4.24
CA TRP A 336 -12.54 -6.08 4.59
C TRP A 336 -11.35 -7.00 4.80
N THR A 337 -11.56 -8.08 5.55
CA THR A 337 -10.61 -9.20 5.73
C THR A 337 -11.37 -10.52 5.81
N ILE A 338 -10.81 -11.59 5.25
CA ILE A 338 -11.32 -12.96 5.30
C ILE A 338 -10.23 -13.83 5.93
N VAL A 339 -10.57 -14.51 7.02
CA VAL A 339 -9.68 -15.45 7.70
C VAL A 339 -10.28 -16.86 7.74
N ARG A 340 -9.41 -17.86 7.77
CA ARG A 340 -9.73 -19.27 8.02
C ARG A 340 -9.26 -19.64 9.40
N VAL A 341 -10.11 -20.32 10.15
CA VAL A 341 -9.81 -20.85 11.48
C VAL A 341 -10.03 -22.36 11.47
N PRO A 342 -9.04 -23.18 11.84
CA PRO A 342 -9.24 -24.62 12.00
C PRO A 342 -10.26 -24.88 13.12
N GLY A 343 -11.29 -25.67 12.83
CA GLY A 343 -12.37 -26.01 13.73
C GLY A 343 -13.75 -25.62 13.19
N THR A 344 -14.78 -26.23 13.78
CA THR A 344 -16.18 -25.81 13.61
C THR A 344 -16.68 -25.22 14.92
N TYR A 345 -17.43 -24.12 14.82
CA TYR A 345 -17.90 -23.36 15.98
C TYR A 345 -19.41 -23.16 15.87
N ARG A 346 -20.08 -23.24 17.02
CA ARG A 346 -21.52 -23.00 17.15
C ARG A 346 -21.85 -21.51 17.03
N ASP A 347 -20.93 -20.65 17.47
CA ASP A 347 -21.10 -19.20 17.46
C ASP A 347 -19.77 -18.51 17.13
N VAL A 348 -19.82 -17.33 16.51
CA VAL A 348 -18.65 -16.50 16.19
C VAL A 348 -18.90 -15.09 16.68
N ARG A 349 -18.00 -14.60 17.53
CA ARG A 349 -18.01 -13.25 18.09
C ARG A 349 -16.83 -12.48 17.53
N VAL A 350 -17.06 -11.21 17.22
CA VAL A 350 -16.00 -10.28 16.83
C VAL A 350 -15.94 -9.18 17.85
N VAL A 351 -14.74 -8.93 18.38
CA VAL A 351 -14.48 -7.92 19.39
C VAL A 351 -13.34 -7.01 18.95
N ASP A 352 -13.31 -5.78 19.46
CA ASP A 352 -12.15 -4.90 19.35
C ASP A 352 -10.99 -5.37 20.25
N PRO A 353 -9.79 -4.77 20.16
CA PRO A 353 -8.65 -5.12 21.03
C PRO A 353 -8.91 -4.94 22.53
N GLN A 354 -9.94 -4.18 22.91
CA GLN A 354 -10.39 -3.91 24.27
C GLN A 354 -11.49 -4.89 24.72
N GLY A 355 -11.89 -5.86 23.87
CA GLY A 355 -12.91 -6.86 24.16
C GLY A 355 -14.35 -6.38 23.98
N ARG A 356 -14.56 -5.20 23.40
CA ARG A 356 -15.91 -4.66 23.14
C ARG A 356 -16.50 -5.28 21.87
N PRO A 357 -17.81 -5.56 21.82
CA PRO A 357 -18.44 -6.08 20.61
C PRO A 357 -18.21 -5.19 19.39
N PHE A 358 -17.83 -5.80 18.27
CA PHE A 358 -17.69 -5.13 16.99
C PHE A 358 -19.04 -4.54 16.54
N GLN A 359 -19.08 -3.22 16.40
CA GLN A 359 -20.31 -2.48 16.09
C GLN A 359 -20.74 -2.79 14.65
N THR A 360 -21.80 -3.58 14.50
CA THR A 360 -22.37 -3.97 13.21
C THR A 360 -23.47 -2.97 12.83
N GLY A 361 -23.05 -1.79 12.35
CA GLY A 361 -23.87 -0.86 11.54
C GLY A 361 -24.75 0.18 12.27
N ALA A 362 -24.41 1.46 12.07
CA ALA A 362 -25.22 2.58 11.53
C ALA A 362 -24.35 3.85 11.63
N GLY A 363 -24.42 4.73 10.63
CA GLY A 363 -23.68 6.00 10.65
C GLY A 363 -24.02 6.85 11.89
N GLY A 364 -23.04 7.61 12.36
CA GLY A 364 -23.18 8.59 13.43
C GLY A 364 -21.84 9.30 13.58
N GLU A 365 -21.63 10.34 12.78
CA GLU A 365 -21.72 11.75 13.21
C GLU A 365 -20.53 12.21 14.03
N ALA A 366 -19.90 13.24 13.49
CA ALA A 366 -18.84 14.00 14.12
C ALA A 366 -19.23 14.44 15.53
N ARG A 367 -18.29 14.29 16.46
CA ARG A 367 -18.03 15.26 17.52
C ARG A 367 -16.53 15.35 17.73
#